data_AF-A0A1R1BBF5-F1
#
_entry.id   AF-A0A1R1BBF5-F1
#
_cell.length_a   1.000
_cell.length_b   1.000
_cell.length_c   1.000
_cell.angle_alpha   90.00
_cell.angle_beta   90.00
_cell.angle_gamma   90.00
#
_symmetry.space_group_name_H-M   'P 1'
#
loop_
_entity.id
_entity.type
_entity.pdbx_description
1 polymer ?
#
loop_
_entity_poly.entity_id
_entity_poly.type
_entity_poly.pdbx_seq_one_letter_code
_entity_poly.pdbx_strand_id
1 'polypeptide(L)'
;MKNFPNNFNKPITLTLTFDPGSVSSHQRAAIFYYDEIKNVWVEVEGSKVNGSTSTVEVNHFTKFAVFAVSKTALTEPKPSVTFTDITGHWAEANIKQAVSDVIVTGYPDGTFKPNHTVTRAEFAVMLMNTLKLV
;
A
#
# COMPACT_ATOMS: atom_id res chain seq x y z
N MET A 1 -20.93 -14.60 8.82
CA MET A 1 -19.82 -15.51 9.17
C MET A 1 -18.91 -14.77 10.15
N LYS A 2 -18.56 -15.38 11.29
CA LYS A 2 -17.73 -14.75 12.34
C LYS A 2 -16.25 -14.76 11.91
N ASN A 3 -15.61 -13.60 11.86
CA ASN A 3 -14.16 -13.48 11.67
C ASN A 3 -13.45 -13.99 12.94
N PHE A 4 -12.51 -14.92 12.77
CA PHE A 4 -11.65 -15.40 13.85
C PHE A 4 -10.39 -14.53 13.89
N PRO A 5 -10.02 -13.98 15.06
CA PRO A 5 -8.87 -13.08 15.18
C PRO A 5 -7.50 -13.79 15.11
N ASN A 6 -7.48 -15.12 14.98
CA ASN A 6 -6.24 -15.90 15.01
C ASN A 6 -5.77 -16.23 13.58
N ASN A 7 -4.48 -16.00 13.35
CA ASN A 7 -3.81 -16.44 12.13
C ASN A 7 -3.77 -17.98 12.06
N PHE A 8 -3.83 -18.51 10.84
CA PHE A 8 -3.61 -19.91 10.55
C PHE A 8 -2.18 -20.29 10.92
N ASN A 9 -2.03 -21.45 11.58
CA ASN A 9 -0.72 -22.00 11.93
C ASN A 9 0.09 -22.43 10.68
N LYS A 10 -0.59 -22.63 9.55
CA LYS A 10 0.02 -22.83 8.23
C LYS A 10 -0.74 -21.98 7.21
N PRO A 11 -0.06 -21.29 6.28
CA PRO A 11 -0.74 -20.55 5.23
C PRO A 11 -1.60 -21.49 4.38
N ILE A 12 -2.71 -20.97 3.88
CA ILE A 12 -3.59 -21.68 2.94
C ILE A 12 -3.53 -21.00 1.58
N THR A 13 -3.71 -21.79 0.53
CA THR A 13 -3.78 -21.28 -0.84
C THR A 13 -5.23 -20.90 -1.17
N LEU A 14 -5.46 -19.61 -1.43
CA LEU A 14 -6.72 -19.10 -1.94
C LEU A 14 -6.62 -18.97 -3.47
N THR A 15 -7.58 -19.57 -4.17
CA THR A 15 -7.72 -19.42 -5.63
C THR A 15 -9.07 -18.80 -5.94
N LEU A 16 -9.06 -17.65 -6.61
CA LEU A 16 -10.24 -16.92 -7.04
C LEU A 16 -10.28 -16.87 -8.56
N THR A 17 -11.42 -17.25 -9.12
CA THR A 17 -11.69 -17.13 -10.56
C THR A 17 -12.25 -15.74 -10.84
N PHE A 18 -11.80 -15.12 -11.93
CA PHE A 18 -12.29 -13.85 -12.43
C PHE A 18 -12.39 -13.89 -13.96
N ASP A 19 -13.12 -12.94 -14.54
CA ASP A 19 -13.20 -12.78 -16.00
C ASP A 19 -11.98 -11.97 -16.51
N PRO A 20 -11.09 -12.56 -17.33
CA PRO A 20 -9.97 -11.83 -17.92
C PRO A 20 -10.40 -10.67 -18.82
N GLY A 21 -11.57 -10.74 -19.45
CA GLY A 21 -12.09 -9.67 -20.30
C GLY A 21 -12.40 -8.38 -19.55
N SER A 22 -12.61 -8.49 -18.23
CA SER A 22 -12.84 -7.36 -17.33
C SER A 22 -11.55 -6.65 -16.88
N VAL A 23 -10.36 -7.13 -17.29
CA VAL A 23 -9.05 -6.55 -16.95
C VAL A 23 -8.42 -5.97 -18.21
N SER A 24 -8.27 -4.64 -18.30
CA SER A 24 -7.66 -4.02 -19.48
C SER A 24 -6.16 -4.31 -19.58
N SER A 25 -5.57 -4.05 -20.76
CA SER A 25 -4.12 -4.24 -21.01
C SER A 25 -3.23 -3.45 -20.05
N HIS A 26 -3.70 -2.27 -19.60
CA HIS A 26 -3.03 -1.40 -18.64
C HIS A 26 -3.40 -1.71 -17.19
N GLN A 27 -4.05 -2.85 -16.92
CA GLN A 27 -4.44 -3.30 -15.60
C GLN A 27 -3.92 -4.71 -15.31
N ARG A 28 -3.86 -5.07 -14.04
CA ARG A 28 -3.61 -6.42 -13.55
C ARG A 28 -4.73 -6.82 -12.59
N ALA A 29 -5.06 -8.10 -12.56
CA ALA A 29 -5.91 -8.65 -11.50
C ALA A 29 -5.08 -8.82 -10.23
N ALA A 30 -5.55 -8.30 -9.11
CA ALA A 30 -4.93 -8.47 -7.81
C ALA A 30 -5.98 -8.88 -6.78
N ILE A 31 -5.58 -9.72 -5.81
CA ILE A 31 -6.46 -10.16 -4.73
C ILE A 31 -6.34 -9.15 -3.59
N PHE A 32 -7.48 -8.73 -3.05
CA PHE A 32 -7.57 -7.88 -1.88
C PHE A 32 -8.31 -8.60 -0.76
N TYR A 33 -7.98 -8.27 0.47
CA TYR A 33 -8.72 -8.65 1.66
C TYR A 33 -9.37 -7.42 2.29
N TYR A 34 -10.54 -7.57 2.88
CA TYR A 34 -11.21 -6.47 3.57
C TYR A 34 -10.78 -6.45 5.05
N ASP A 35 -10.17 -5.35 5.48
CA ASP A 35 -9.91 -5.05 6.89
C ASP A 35 -11.19 -4.45 7.49
N GLU A 36 -11.92 -5.23 8.28
CA GLU A 36 -13.18 -4.80 8.92
C GLU A 36 -12.97 -3.77 10.04
N ILE A 37 -11.76 -3.67 10.59
CA ILE A 37 -11.44 -2.69 11.63
C ILE A 37 -11.24 -1.33 10.98
N LYS A 38 -10.51 -1.29 9.86
CA LYS A 38 -10.21 -0.06 9.11
C LYS A 38 -11.25 0.29 8.05
N ASN A 39 -12.18 -0.62 7.76
CA ASN A 39 -13.15 -0.54 6.66
C ASN A 39 -12.50 -0.25 5.30
N VAL A 40 -11.41 -0.95 4.99
CA VAL A 40 -10.63 -0.75 3.76
C VAL A 40 -10.26 -2.06 3.09
N TRP A 41 -10.20 -2.07 1.77
CA TRP A 41 -9.61 -3.16 1.00
C TRP A 41 -8.09 -3.02 0.96
N VAL A 42 -7.37 -4.06 1.37
CA VAL A 42 -5.91 -4.12 1.38
C VAL A 42 -5.45 -5.17 0.37
N GLU A 43 -4.52 -4.80 -0.51
CA GLU A 43 -3.97 -5.73 -1.50
C GLU A 43 -3.17 -6.84 -0.81
N VAL A 44 -3.36 -8.09 -1.25
CA VAL A 44 -2.53 -9.22 -0.86
C VAL A 44 -1.38 -9.34 -1.86
N GLU A 45 -0.17 -9.03 -1.41
CA GLU A 45 1.03 -9.18 -2.23
C GLU A 45 1.30 -10.65 -2.58
N GLY A 46 1.92 -10.88 -3.75
CA GLY A 46 2.29 -12.22 -4.19
C GLY A 46 1.19 -13.01 -4.90
N SER A 47 0.08 -12.38 -5.27
CA SER A 47 -0.94 -13.01 -6.12
C SER A 47 -0.38 -13.39 -7.49
N LYS A 48 -0.52 -14.65 -7.87
CA LYS A 48 -0.12 -15.17 -9.18
C LYS A 48 -1.34 -15.36 -10.05
N VAL A 49 -1.36 -14.69 -11.21
CA VAL A 49 -2.45 -14.79 -12.18
C VAL A 49 -2.09 -15.83 -13.24
N ASN A 50 -2.95 -16.82 -13.43
CA ASN A 50 -2.88 -17.80 -14.50
C ASN A 50 -4.21 -17.85 -15.25
N GLY A 51 -4.25 -17.20 -16.41
CA GLY A 51 -5.46 -17.08 -17.24
C GLY A 51 -6.59 -16.37 -16.50
N SER A 52 -7.63 -17.12 -16.13
CA SER A 52 -8.83 -16.65 -15.41
C SER A 52 -8.78 -16.87 -13.90
N THR A 53 -7.66 -17.35 -13.36
CA THR A 53 -7.52 -17.63 -11.93
C THR A 53 -6.39 -16.81 -11.31
N SER A 54 -6.63 -16.26 -10.13
CA SER A 54 -5.63 -15.61 -9.29
C SER A 54 -5.45 -16.42 -8.02
N THR A 55 -4.20 -16.71 -7.65
CA THR A 55 -3.85 -17.57 -6.52
C THR A 55 -2.91 -16.85 -5.57
N VAL A 56 -3.17 -16.92 -4.27
CA VAL A 56 -2.34 -16.29 -3.24
C VAL A 56 -2.33 -17.09 -1.93
N GLU A 57 -1.23 -17.00 -1.18
CA GLU A 57 -1.16 -17.57 0.17
C GLU A 57 -1.70 -16.58 1.19
N VAL A 58 -2.62 -17.05 2.04
CA VAL A 58 -3.22 -16.24 3.11
C VAL A 58 -3.06 -16.93 4.45
N ASN A 59 -2.88 -16.15 5.50
CA ASN A 59 -2.70 -16.64 6.85
C ASN A 59 -3.87 -16.29 7.79
N HIS A 60 -4.96 -15.72 7.28
CA HIS A 60 -6.14 -15.39 8.08
C HIS A 60 -7.41 -15.46 7.23
N PHE A 61 -8.57 -15.55 7.91
CA PHE A 61 -9.88 -15.57 7.25
C PHE A 61 -10.50 -14.16 7.28
N THR A 62 -10.96 -13.69 6.12
CA THR A 62 -11.75 -12.46 5.95
C THR A 62 -12.46 -12.51 4.59
N LYS A 63 -13.07 -11.41 4.15
CA LYS A 63 -13.63 -11.23 2.81
C LYS A 63 -12.50 -10.98 1.83
N PHE A 64 -12.48 -11.74 0.74
CA PHE A 64 -11.54 -11.57 -0.36
C PHE A 64 -12.28 -11.22 -1.65
N ALA A 65 -11.63 -10.43 -2.51
CA ALA A 65 -12.13 -10.10 -3.83
C ALA A 65 -10.97 -9.89 -4.81
N VAL A 66 -11.25 -10.06 -6.11
CA VAL A 66 -10.32 -9.72 -7.19
C VAL A 66 -10.69 -8.34 -7.72
N PHE A 67 -9.71 -7.44 -7.77
CA PHE A 67 -9.87 -6.12 -8.37
C PHE A 67 -8.97 -5.97 -9.60
N ALA A 68 -9.48 -5.29 -10.63
CA ALA A 68 -8.67 -4.79 -11.73
C ALA A 68 -7.98 -3.51 -11.28
N VAL A 69 -6.68 -3.61 -10.98
CA VAL A 69 -5.87 -2.45 -10.58
C VAL A 69 -5.01 -2.02 -11.75
N SER A 70 -4.79 -0.72 -11.93
CA SER A 70 -3.88 -0.23 -12.96
C SER A 70 -2.50 -0.88 -12.80
N LYS A 71 -1.92 -1.35 -13.90
CA LYS A 71 -0.47 -1.51 -14.07
C LYS A 71 0.12 -0.11 -14.08
N THR A 72 0.02 0.57 -12.96
CA THR A 72 0.90 1.70 -12.69
C THR A 72 2.31 1.13 -12.82
N ALA A 73 3.16 1.76 -13.63
CA ALA A 73 4.60 1.51 -13.68
C ALA A 73 5.27 1.97 -12.37
N LEU A 74 4.63 1.69 -11.22
CA LEU A 74 5.00 2.03 -9.86
C LEU A 74 4.44 0.88 -8.98
N THR A 75 4.96 -0.34 -9.06
CA THR A 75 6.02 -0.74 -8.13
C THR A 75 7.17 0.26 -8.13
N GLU A 76 6.94 1.43 -7.55
CA GLU A 76 7.98 1.89 -6.67
C GLU A 76 7.83 0.94 -5.48
N PRO A 77 8.86 0.15 -5.13
CA PRO A 77 8.88 -0.44 -3.80
C PRO A 77 8.51 0.70 -2.88
N LYS A 78 7.45 0.57 -2.07
CA LYS A 78 7.07 1.57 -1.06
C LYS A 78 8.38 2.03 -0.46
N PRO A 79 8.89 3.22 -0.83
CA PRO A 79 10.32 3.40 -0.71
C PRO A 79 10.53 3.38 0.79
N SER A 80 11.28 2.37 1.25
CA SER A 80 11.74 2.33 2.63
C SER A 80 12.76 3.44 2.72
N VAL A 81 12.29 4.68 2.62
CA VAL A 81 13.12 5.87 2.62
C VAL A 81 13.62 5.95 4.05
N THR A 82 14.84 5.46 4.19
CA THR A 82 15.55 5.51 5.44
C THR A 82 16.29 6.83 5.41
N PHE A 83 15.79 7.80 6.17
CA PHE A 83 16.48 9.07 6.29
C PHE A 83 17.59 8.97 7.33
N THR A 84 18.77 9.45 6.99
CA THR A 84 19.95 9.37 7.88
C THR A 84 19.84 10.29 9.09
N ASP A 85 18.97 11.31 9.03
CA ASP A 85 18.90 12.44 9.97
C ASP A 85 17.66 12.46 10.86
N ILE A 86 16.85 11.39 10.85
CA ILE A 86 15.64 11.30 11.68
C ILE A 86 15.76 10.32 12.85
N THR A 87 16.82 9.52 12.90
CA THR A 87 17.01 8.49 13.94
C THR A 87 17.04 9.12 15.33
N GLY A 88 16.09 8.76 16.19
CA GLY A 88 15.98 9.30 17.54
C GLY A 88 15.31 10.69 17.62
N HIS A 89 14.85 11.22 16.48
CA HIS A 89 14.05 12.45 16.46
C HIS A 89 12.61 12.14 16.89
N TRP A 90 11.98 13.01 17.68
CA TRP A 90 10.61 12.79 18.17
C TRP A 90 9.59 12.61 17.03
N ALA A 91 9.83 13.24 15.88
CA ALA A 91 8.97 13.17 14.71
C ALA A 91 9.25 11.96 13.79
N GLU A 92 10.22 11.10 14.11
CA GLU A 92 10.66 9.99 13.25
C GLU A 92 9.49 9.13 12.76
N ALA A 93 8.60 8.72 13.68
CA ALA A 93 7.44 7.89 13.34
C ALA A 93 6.47 8.62 12.41
N ASN A 94 6.19 9.89 12.68
CA ASN A 94 5.29 10.71 11.86
C ASN A 94 5.87 10.96 10.46
N ILE A 95 7.18 11.16 10.35
CA ILE A 95 7.87 11.34 9.08
C ILE A 95 7.77 10.08 8.23
N LYS A 96 8.06 8.90 8.82
CA LYS A 96 7.94 7.62 8.13
C LYS A 96 6.50 7.37 7.65
N GLN A 97 5.51 7.72 8.47
CA GLN A 97 4.10 7.61 8.10
C GLN A 97 3.75 8.56 6.94
N ALA A 98 4.14 9.83 7.03
CA ALA A 98 3.84 10.82 6.00
C ALA A 98 4.51 10.48 4.65
N VAL A 99 5.68 9.86 4.64
CA VAL A 99 6.31 9.34 3.41
C VAL A 99 5.58 8.11 2.88
N SER A 100 5.19 7.18 3.77
CA SER A 100 4.37 6.02 3.41
C SER A 100 3.06 6.43 2.73
N ASP A 101 2.48 7.54 3.17
CA ASP A 101 1.21 8.07 2.67
C ASP A 101 1.39 9.03 1.48
N VAL A 102 2.63 9.18 0.98
CA VAL A 102 2.98 10.05 -0.16
C VAL A 102 2.64 11.52 0.10
N ILE A 103 2.61 11.93 1.37
CA ILE A 103 2.34 13.32 1.77
C ILE A 103 3.61 14.17 1.61
N VAL A 104 4.76 13.60 2.01
CA VAL A 104 6.07 14.24 1.98
C VAL A 104 7.10 13.35 1.31
N THR A 105 8.16 13.97 0.77
CA THR A 105 9.36 13.30 0.26
C THR A 105 10.58 13.93 0.91
N GLY A 106 11.67 13.19 1.07
CA GLY A 106 12.92 13.81 1.49
C GLY A 106 13.76 14.31 0.31
N TYR A 107 15.02 14.56 0.59
CA TYR A 107 15.97 15.14 -0.35
C TYR A 107 16.78 14.06 -1.08
N PRO A 108 17.35 14.38 -2.26
CA PRO A 108 18.20 13.44 -3.02
C PRO A 108 19.44 12.95 -2.26
N ASP A 109 19.86 13.67 -1.22
CA ASP A 109 20.98 13.32 -0.35
C ASP A 109 20.63 12.26 0.72
N GLY A 110 19.38 11.78 0.76
CA GLY A 110 18.91 10.79 1.73
C GLY A 110 18.54 11.38 3.10
N THR A 111 18.36 12.69 3.21
CA THR A 111 17.90 13.37 4.43
C THR A 111 16.44 13.79 4.34
N PHE A 112 15.80 14.03 5.50
CA PHE A 112 14.47 14.63 5.60
C PHE A 112 14.52 16.10 6.06
N LYS A 113 15.56 16.47 6.82
CA LYS A 113 15.79 17.75 7.48
C LYS A 113 14.64 18.13 8.42
N PRO A 114 14.38 17.32 9.47
CA PRO A 114 13.18 17.47 10.32
C PRO A 114 13.08 18.80 11.08
N ASN A 115 14.21 19.52 11.23
CA ASN A 115 14.28 20.83 11.89
C ASN A 115 14.28 22.01 10.91
N HIS A 116 14.19 21.75 9.60
CA HIS A 116 14.16 22.80 8.59
C HIS A 116 12.80 23.51 8.60
N THR A 117 12.81 24.82 8.41
CA THR A 117 11.56 25.60 8.33
C THR A 117 10.85 25.30 7.01
N VAL A 118 9.57 24.93 7.10
CA VAL A 118 8.73 24.66 5.93
C VAL A 118 8.28 25.97 5.30
N THR A 119 8.42 26.08 3.97
CA THR A 119 7.93 27.21 3.18
C THR A 119 6.43 27.08 2.89
N ARG A 120 5.79 28.20 2.53
CA ARG A 120 4.36 28.20 2.16
C ARG A 120 4.06 27.29 0.96
N ALA A 121 5.00 27.19 0.01
CA ALA A 121 4.85 26.34 -1.18
C ALA A 121 4.91 24.85 -0.80
N GLU A 122 5.87 24.46 0.04
CA GLU A 122 5.98 23.08 0.53
C GLU A 122 4.74 22.69 1.35
N PHE A 123 4.26 23.58 2.21
CA PHE A 123 3.03 23.32 2.96
C PHE A 123 1.82 23.11 2.03
N ALA A 124 1.69 23.91 0.98
CA ALA A 124 0.61 23.74 -0.01
C ALA A 124 0.70 22.39 -0.72
N VAL A 125 1.91 21.93 -1.07
CA VAL A 125 2.13 20.59 -1.66
C VAL A 125 1.72 19.49 -0.69
N MET A 126 2.10 19.57 0.59
CA MET A 126 1.68 18.60 1.60
C MET A 126 0.16 18.52 1.71
N LEU A 127 -0.54 19.67 1.67
CA LEU A 127 -1.99 19.73 1.72
C LEU A 127 -2.63 19.09 0.49
N MET A 128 -2.13 19.40 -0.71
CA MET A 128 -2.63 18.81 -1.97
C MET A 128 -2.48 17.29 -1.98
N ASN A 129 -1.33 16.77 -1.52
CA ASN A 129 -1.07 15.34 -1.43
C ASN A 129 -1.98 14.66 -0.39
N THR A 130 -2.16 15.29 0.78
CA THR A 130 -3.03 14.78 1.85
C THR A 130 -4.48 14.66 1.37
N LEU A 131 -4.95 15.63 0.59
CA LEU A 131 -6.31 15.66 0.05
C LEU A 131 -6.47 14.86 -1.25
N LYS A 132 -5.40 14.25 -1.78
CA LYS A 132 -5.37 13.50 -3.05
C LYS A 132 -5.93 14.31 -4.23
N LEU A 133 -5.56 15.59 -4.30
CA LEU A 133 -6.01 16.52 -5.35
C LEU A 133 -5.16 16.47 -6.62
N VAL A 134 -4.11 15.64 -6.64
CA VAL A 134 -3.16 15.44 -7.75
C VAL A 134 -3.03 13.95 -8.02
#